data_AF-A0A967SMP0-F1
#
_entry.id   AF-A0A967SMP0-F1
#
_cell.length_a   1.000
_cell.length_b   1.000
_cell.length_c   1.000
_cell.angle_alpha   90.00
_cell.angle_beta   90.00
_cell.angle_gamma   90.00
#
_symmetry.space_group_name_H-M   'P 1'
#
loop_
_entity.id
_entity.type
_entity.pdbx_description
1 polymer ?
#
loop_
_entity_poly.entity_id
_entity_poly.type
_entity_poly.pdbx_seq_one_letter_code
_entity_poly.pdbx_strand_id
1 'polypeptide(L)'
;TGPSKGVMVPHAHALTDAHDSMLFGGYVPGETIYCPLPLFHAAALWDGVFTALLLGGSVAVVERFRVSRFWEDVRRFGANVAM
;
A
#
# COMPACT_ATOMS: atom_id res chain seq x y z
N THR A 1 16.13 20.71 -8.71
CA THR A 1 16.32 19.61 -7.74
C THR A 1 17.71 19.70 -7.14
N GLY A 2 17.85 19.38 -5.86
CA GLY A 2 19.12 19.42 -5.12
C GLY A 2 19.15 18.23 -4.13
N PRO A 3 19.91 18.27 -3.04
CA PRO A 3 19.93 17.19 -2.07
C PRO A 3 18.52 16.80 -1.57
N SER A 4 18.31 15.50 -1.39
CA SER A 4 17.11 14.93 -0.76
C SER A 4 16.90 15.51 0.63
N LYS A 5 15.63 15.68 1.02
CA LYS A 5 15.23 16.23 2.33
C LYS A 5 14.44 15.18 3.10
N GLY A 6 14.77 14.98 4.37
CA GLY A 6 13.96 14.16 5.28
C GLY A 6 12.74 14.95 5.73
N VAL A 7 11.55 14.45 5.42
CA VAL A 7 10.30 15.08 5.86
C VAL A 7 9.90 14.44 7.20
N MET A 8 9.74 15.28 8.24
CA MET A 8 9.22 14.83 9.53
C MET A 8 7.70 14.77 9.46
N VAL A 9 7.14 13.59 9.71
CA VAL A 9 5.71 13.32 9.53
C VAL A 9 5.11 12.81 10.84
N PRO A 10 4.11 13.51 11.41
CA PRO A 10 3.36 12.99 12.56
C PRO A 10 2.52 11.76 12.19
N HIS A 11 2.27 10.86 13.13
CA HIS A 11 1.39 9.70 12.91
C HIS A 11 0.02 10.07 12.35
N ALA A 12 -0.56 11.17 12.82
CA ALA A 12 -1.85 11.65 12.34
C ALA A 12 -1.86 11.96 10.83
N HIS A 13 -0.78 12.52 10.29
CA HIS A 13 -0.68 12.81 8.85
C HIS A 13 -0.67 11.51 8.04
N ALA A 14 0.19 10.54 8.42
CA ALA A 14 0.25 9.26 7.72
C ALA A 14 -1.07 8.49 7.77
N LEU A 15 -1.82 8.59 8.87
CA LEU A 15 -3.15 7.98 8.99
C LEU A 15 -4.22 8.74 8.20
N THR A 16 -4.15 10.07 8.12
CA THR A 16 -5.04 10.87 7.26
C THR A 16 -4.84 10.51 5.79
N ASP A 17 -3.59 10.43 5.32
CA ASP A 17 -3.29 10.02 3.94
C ASP A 17 -3.84 8.62 3.64
N ALA A 18 -3.62 7.65 4.53
CA ALA A 18 -4.16 6.29 4.37
C ALA A 18 -5.70 6.26 4.39
N HIS A 19 -6.34 7.12 5.20
CA HIS A 19 -7.79 7.26 5.23
C HIS A 19 -8.32 7.87 3.93
N ASP A 20 -7.64 8.87 3.37
CA ASP A 20 -7.97 9.44 2.06
C ASP A 20 -7.80 8.39 0.96
N SER A 21 -6.72 7.61 0.99
CA SER A 21 -6.53 6.46 0.09
C SER A 21 -7.72 5.50 0.19
N MET A 22 -8.14 5.12 1.41
CA MET A 22 -9.31 4.26 1.63
C MET A 22 -10.60 4.86 1.03
N LEU A 23 -10.85 6.16 1.23
CA LEU A 23 -12.07 6.82 0.77
C LEU A 23 -12.13 7.02 -0.75
N PHE A 24 -10.99 7.32 -1.38
CA PHE A 24 -10.94 7.72 -2.79
C PHE A 24 -10.37 6.64 -3.72
N GLY A 25 -9.74 5.60 -3.18
CA GLY A 25 -9.11 4.50 -3.93
C GLY A 25 -10.08 3.42 -4.43
N GLY A 26 -11.38 3.51 -4.08
CA GLY A 26 -12.40 2.57 -4.53
C GLY A 26 -12.28 1.17 -3.91
N TYR A 27 -11.63 1.05 -2.76
CA TYR A 27 -11.47 -0.19 -2.02
C TYR A 27 -12.81 -0.73 -1.48
N VAL A 28 -12.93 -2.05 -1.42
CA VAL A 28 -14.03 -2.75 -0.74
C VAL A 28 -13.54 -3.29 0.61
N PRO A 29 -14.35 -3.20 1.69
CA PRO A 29 -13.95 -3.73 3.00
C PRO A 29 -13.49 -5.19 2.94
N GLY A 30 -12.38 -5.49 3.62
CA GLY A 30 -11.80 -6.84 3.66
C GLY A 30 -10.93 -7.24 2.46
N GLU A 31 -10.75 -6.37 1.47
CA GLU A 31 -9.89 -6.67 0.31
C GLU A 31 -8.40 -6.82 0.66
N THR A 32 -7.69 -7.54 -0.21
CA THR A 32 -6.24 -7.70 -0.11
C THR A 32 -5.53 -6.79 -1.10
N ILE A 33 -4.62 -5.94 -0.60
CA ILE A 33 -3.78 -5.04 -1.41
C ILE A 33 -2.44 -5.73 -1.73
N TYR A 34 -2.08 -5.83 -3.01
CA TYR A 34 -0.75 -6.28 -3.44
C TYR A 34 0.24 -5.12 -3.44
N CYS A 35 1.31 -5.22 -2.64
CA CYS A 35 2.31 -4.17 -2.45
C CYS A 35 3.72 -4.66 -2.83
N PRO A 36 4.18 -4.38 -4.07
CA PRO A 36 5.54 -4.67 -4.51
C PRO A 36 6.51 -3.49 -4.33
N LEU A 37 6.06 -2.42 -3.66
CA LEU A 37 6.78 -1.17 -3.47
C LEU A 37 7.62 -1.20 -2.17
N PRO A 38 8.73 -0.45 -2.08
CA PRO A 38 9.55 -0.42 -0.87
C PRO A 38 8.86 0.27 0.32
N LEU A 39 8.77 -0.41 1.46
CA LEU A 39 8.08 0.06 2.68
C LEU A 39 8.69 1.31 3.34
N PHE A 40 9.84 1.79 2.88
CA PHE A 40 10.43 3.05 3.36
C PHE A 40 9.91 4.28 2.59
N HIS A 41 8.96 4.09 1.67
CA HIS A 41 8.26 5.16 0.97
C HIS A 41 6.78 5.25 1.37
N ALA A 42 6.23 6.47 1.31
CA ALA A 42 4.85 6.77 1.71
C ALA A 42 3.81 5.90 0.99
N ALA A 43 3.93 5.73 -0.34
CA ALA A 43 2.97 4.92 -1.10
C ALA A 43 2.86 3.49 -0.55
N ALA A 44 3.98 2.79 -0.35
CA ALA A 44 3.95 1.41 0.14
C ALA A 44 3.43 1.31 1.58
N LEU A 45 3.92 2.19 2.46
CA LEU A 45 3.63 2.09 3.89
C LEU A 45 2.27 2.66 4.26
N TRP A 46 1.92 3.84 3.75
CA TRP A 46 0.68 4.53 4.10
C TRP A 46 -0.46 4.04 3.21
N ASP A 47 -0.33 4.22 1.90
CA ASP A 47 -1.41 3.86 0.96
C ASP A 47 -1.59 2.35 0.81
N GLY A 48 -0.55 1.56 1.06
CA GLY A 48 -0.60 0.10 1.07
C GLY A 48 -0.93 -0.48 2.44
N VAL A 49 0.02 -0.43 3.36
CA VAL A 49 -0.11 -1.12 4.65
C VAL A 49 -1.15 -0.47 5.56
N PHE A 50 -1.10 0.86 5.76
CA PHE A 50 -2.06 1.52 6.66
C PHE A 50 -3.48 1.51 6.09
N THR A 51 -3.65 1.71 4.79
CA THR A 51 -4.96 1.57 4.13
C THR A 51 -5.54 0.17 4.32
N ALA A 52 -4.75 -0.90 4.11
CA ALA A 52 -5.23 -2.26 4.33
C ALA A 52 -5.68 -2.50 5.78
N LEU A 53 -4.96 -1.93 6.76
CA LEU A 53 -5.34 -2.01 8.17
C LEU A 53 -6.63 -1.26 8.46
N LEU A 54 -6.80 -0.04 7.94
CA LEU A 54 -8.02 0.76 8.10
C LEU A 54 -9.24 0.11 7.44
N LEU A 55 -9.03 -0.54 6.30
CA LEU A 55 -10.05 -1.27 5.54
C LEU A 55 -10.53 -2.56 6.25
N GLY A 56 -9.80 -3.00 7.29
CA GLY A 56 -9.98 -4.33 7.89
C GLY A 56 -9.60 -5.47 6.93
N GLY A 57 -8.75 -5.16 5.95
CA GLY A 57 -8.31 -6.07 4.89
C GLY A 57 -6.96 -6.71 5.17
N SER A 58 -6.26 -7.07 4.10
CA SER A 58 -4.92 -7.66 4.16
C SER A 58 -3.98 -6.96 3.17
N VAL A 59 -2.67 -7.09 3.40
CA VAL A 59 -1.65 -6.59 2.48
C VAL A 59 -0.66 -7.69 2.16
N ALA A 60 -0.44 -7.92 0.87
CA ALA A 60 0.55 -8.85 0.35
C ALA A 60 1.84 -8.10 0.01
N VAL A 61 2.77 -8.08 0.96
CA VAL A 61 4.09 -7.47 0.77
C VAL A 61 5.01 -8.47 0.07
N VAL A 62 5.57 -8.08 -1.07
CA VAL A 62 6.58 -8.87 -1.78
C VAL A 62 7.91 -8.13 -1.88
N GLU A 63 9.01 -8.87 -1.96
CA GLU A 63 10.37 -8.30 -1.96
C GLU A 63 10.61 -7.32 -3.13
N ARG A 64 10.04 -7.62 -4.31
CA ARG A 64 10.15 -6.79 -5.50
C ARG A 64 9.08 -7.15 -6.53
N PHE A 65 8.68 -6.16 -7.32
CA PHE A 65 7.86 -6.41 -8.50
C PHE A 65 8.58 -7.34 -9.49
N ARG A 66 7.86 -8.35 -9.99
CA ARG A 66 8.28 -9.19 -11.11
C ARG A 66 7.09 -9.41 -12.04
N VAL A 67 7.17 -8.88 -13.27
CA VAL A 67 6.08 -8.99 -14.26
C VAL A 67 5.67 -10.44 -14.53
N SER A 68 6.64 -11.36 -14.59
CA SER A 68 6.39 -12.78 -14.85
C SER A 68 5.66 -13.49 -13.70
N ARG A 69 5.69 -12.94 -12.48
CA ARG A 69 5.00 -13.48 -11.30
C ARG A 69 3.73 -12.72 -10.95
N PHE A 70 3.52 -11.51 -11.48
CA PHE A 70 2.42 -10.63 -11.07
C PHE A 70 1.08 -11.34 -10.96
N TRP A 71 0.63 -12.01 -12.03
CA TRP A 71 -0.66 -12.72 -12.01
C TRP A 71 -0.67 -13.97 -11.13
N GLU A 72 0.48 -14.64 -10.95
CA GLU A 72 0.62 -15.74 -10.00
C GLU A 72 0.47 -15.23 -8.56
N ASP A 73 1.15 -14.14 -8.22
CA ASP A 73 1.09 -13.49 -6.92
C ASP A 73 -0.34 -12.99 -6.62
N VAL A 74 -0.98 -12.30 -7.56
CA VAL A 74 -2.37 -11.83 -7.42
C VAL A 74 -3.30 -12.99 -7.04
N ARG A 75 -3.20 -14.14 -7.71
CA ARG A 75 -4.00 -15.32 -7.37
C ARG A 75 -3.59 -15.95 -6.05
N ARG A 76 -2.28 -16.07 -5.79
CA ARG A 76 -1.73 -16.69 -4.57
C ARG A 76 -2.17 -15.94 -3.31
N PHE A 77 -2.18 -14.62 -3.37
CA PHE A 77 -2.53 -13.77 -2.24
C PHE A 77 -4.02 -13.39 -2.22
N GLY A 78 -4.79 -13.76 -3.26
CA GLY A 78 -6.17 -13.31 -3.39
C GLY A 78 -6.28 -11.79 -3.46
N ALA A 79 -5.31 -11.14 -4.12
CA ALA A 79 -5.25 -9.68 -4.18
C ALA A 79 -6.37 -9.13 -5.07
N ASN A 80 -7.06 -8.10 -4.56
CA ASN A 80 -8.16 -7.41 -5.24
C ASN A 80 -7.67 -6.12 -5.92
N VAL A 81 -6.68 -5.48 -5.30
CA VAL A 81 -6.09 -4.20 -5.74
C VAL A 81 -4.56 -4.34 -5.75
N ALA A 82 -3.90 -3.68 -6.69
CA ALA A 82 -2.44 -3.63 -6.78
C ALA A 82 -1.95 -2.19 -6.78
N MET A 83 -0.87 -1.94 -6.03
CA MET A 83 -0.17 -0.65 -5.97
C MET A 83 0.81 -0.43 -7.12
#